data_AF-A0A1F3C5H4-F1
#
_entry.id   AF-A0A1F3C5H4-F1
#
_cell.length_a   1.000
_cell.length_b   1.000
_cell.length_c   1.000
_cell.angle_alpha   90.00
_cell.angle_beta   90.00
_cell.angle_gamma   90.00
#
_symmetry.space_group_name_H-M   'P 1'
#
loop_
_entity.id
_entity.type
_entity.pdbx_description
1 polymer ?
#
loop_
_entity_poly.entity_id
_entity_poly.type
_entity_poly.pdbx_seq_one_letter_code
_entity_poly.pdbx_strand_id
1 'polypeptide(L)'
;MSWRLFARLRGALAGSRAAPEQLVRSQYQEFQKLLEANDGALERMGALSELLARGEPVSHDGGTQLVGEVLDYTGRMIASLVRLSGGRYSVLYRRFDAIAAEARQALAGAMAAAAECIVPLGLTDPHAASFTPQGCRTVHDITRFCHEMAVREMFEVNKNTQSRRMSRACRLAFTVPLETFVIDLGGGVATSAGERSVRPEEIASVPFRALIAGMSTPGLRWSGAVPIELRGFAGLVLNSMIDNERAAAELGSDAYVLVSERYVNYSARMGYHFASLDAYASASLHRNYISYRFKGGAAAAVRRVRRARFIAYVLRHWGFSVVQRVDHVDATIRKLPEPEILTLLRELGRLLGAVRNADVSMYSDDQVELYAEAFLAGACSPVDATQGKLRGPAR
;
A
#
# COMPACT_ATOMS: atom_id res chain seq x y z
N MET A 1 14.80 -21.21 54.00
CA MET A 1 14.61 -21.53 52.57
C MET A 1 14.33 -20.24 51.82
N SER A 2 15.13 -19.96 50.79
CA SER A 2 15.51 -18.60 50.38
C SER A 2 14.48 -17.87 49.51
N TRP A 3 14.25 -16.59 49.82
CA TRP A 3 13.65 -15.52 48.99
C TRP A 3 14.12 -15.52 47.52
N ARG A 4 15.25 -16.16 47.22
CA ARG A 4 15.79 -16.37 45.86
C ARG A 4 14.94 -17.28 44.96
N LEU A 5 14.08 -18.15 45.51
CA LEU A 5 13.22 -19.02 44.69
C LEU A 5 11.97 -18.27 44.17
N PHE A 6 11.41 -17.35 44.96
CA PHE A 6 10.28 -16.50 44.56
C PHE A 6 10.71 -15.39 43.57
N ALA A 7 11.93 -14.87 43.69
CA ALA A 7 12.49 -13.92 42.72
C ALA A 7 12.73 -14.57 41.34
N ARG A 8 13.12 -15.85 41.29
CA ARG A 8 13.31 -16.60 40.03
C ARG A 8 11.99 -16.92 39.33
N LEU A 9 10.89 -17.12 40.06
CA LEU A 9 9.56 -17.37 39.48
C LEU A 9 8.85 -16.09 39.01
N ARG A 10 9.08 -14.93 39.65
CA ARG A 10 8.65 -13.62 39.10
C ARG A 10 9.47 -13.16 37.89
N GLY A 11 10.73 -13.58 37.79
CA GLY A 11 11.57 -13.34 36.60
C GLY A 11 11.21 -14.23 35.40
N ALA A 12 10.65 -15.42 35.63
CA ALA A 12 10.29 -16.38 34.58
C ALA A 12 8.85 -16.20 34.03
N LEU A 13 7.98 -15.50 34.76
CA LEU A 13 6.59 -15.20 34.35
C LEU A 13 6.37 -13.74 33.94
N ALA A 14 7.43 -12.91 33.93
CA ALA A 14 7.49 -11.71 33.09
C ALA A 14 7.72 -12.15 31.64
N GLY A 15 6.74 -12.89 31.08
CA GLY A 15 6.76 -13.43 29.75
C GLY A 15 7.05 -12.32 28.74
N SER A 16 8.16 -12.50 28.03
CA SER A 16 8.51 -11.88 26.75
C SER A 16 7.67 -10.65 26.38
N ARG A 17 8.08 -9.47 26.86
CA ARG A 17 7.74 -8.24 26.13
C ARG A 17 8.33 -8.45 24.74
N ALA A 18 7.46 -8.61 23.74
CA ALA A 18 7.88 -8.62 22.35
C ALA A 18 8.80 -7.41 22.14
N ALA A 19 9.92 -7.60 21.45
CA ALA A 19 10.81 -6.48 21.15
C ALA A 19 9.98 -5.36 20.51
N PRO A 20 10.25 -4.06 20.75
CA PRO A 20 9.46 -2.97 20.17
C PRO A 20 9.21 -3.13 18.67
N GLU A 21 10.20 -3.64 17.94
CA GLU A 21 10.11 -4.01 16.52
C GLU A 21 9.07 -5.10 16.21
N GLN A 22 8.90 -6.09 17.07
CA GLN A 22 7.92 -7.18 16.90
C GLN A 22 6.49 -6.69 17.16
N LEU A 23 6.30 -5.80 18.13
CA LEU A 23 5.00 -5.21 18.42
C LEU A 23 4.53 -4.33 17.25
N VAL A 24 5.44 -3.55 16.68
CA VAL A 24 5.14 -2.64 15.58
C VAL A 24 5.02 -3.37 14.25
N ARG A 25 5.83 -4.41 14.04
CA ARG A 25 5.62 -5.36 12.94
C ARG A 25 4.25 -6.02 13.05
N SER A 26 3.81 -6.40 14.26
CA SER A 26 2.48 -6.96 14.47
C SER A 26 1.38 -5.94 14.14
N GLN A 27 1.48 -4.71 14.64
CA GLN A 27 0.53 -3.63 14.31
C GLN A 27 0.48 -3.35 12.80
N TYR A 28 1.64 -3.29 12.15
CA TYR A 28 1.72 -3.10 10.71
C TYR A 28 1.19 -4.31 9.91
N GLN A 29 1.43 -5.53 10.37
CA GLN A 29 0.83 -6.73 9.77
C GLN A 29 -0.70 -6.71 9.88
N GLU A 30 -1.24 -6.27 11.02
CA GLU A 30 -2.68 -6.07 11.16
C GLU A 30 -3.19 -4.94 10.25
N PHE A 31 -2.42 -3.86 10.08
CA PHE A 31 -2.75 -2.80 9.13
C PHE A 31 -2.78 -3.32 7.68
N GLN A 32 -1.79 -4.10 7.25
CA GLN A 32 -1.76 -4.69 5.91
C GLN A 32 -2.91 -5.67 5.68
N LYS A 33 -3.21 -6.55 6.65
CA LYS A 33 -4.39 -7.43 6.58
C LYS A 33 -5.68 -6.64 6.45
N LEU A 34 -5.77 -5.49 7.12
CA LEU A 34 -6.93 -4.61 7.02
C LEU A 34 -7.04 -4.01 5.62
N LEU A 35 -5.95 -3.53 5.03
CA LEU A 35 -5.95 -2.99 3.66
C LEU A 35 -6.32 -4.07 2.63
N GLU A 36 -5.73 -5.26 2.71
CA GLU A 36 -6.09 -6.38 1.82
C GLU A 36 -7.56 -6.77 1.94
N ALA A 37 -8.11 -6.72 3.16
CA ALA A 37 -9.52 -6.99 3.39
C ALA A 37 -10.44 -5.85 2.88
N ASN A 38 -9.97 -4.59 2.93
CA ASN A 38 -10.67 -3.44 2.36
C ASN A 38 -10.83 -3.58 0.84
N ASP A 39 -9.72 -3.84 0.15
CA ASP A 39 -9.69 -4.07 -1.30
C ASP A 39 -10.66 -5.21 -1.68
N GLY A 40 -10.59 -6.31 -0.93
CA GLY A 40 -11.48 -7.46 -1.11
C GLY A 40 -12.95 -7.10 -0.95
N ALA A 41 -13.32 -6.35 0.10
CA ALA A 41 -14.69 -5.91 0.34
C ALA A 41 -15.19 -4.99 -0.79
N LEU A 42 -14.41 -3.99 -1.19
CA LEU A 42 -14.80 -3.02 -2.23
C LEU A 42 -14.94 -3.68 -3.61
N GLU A 43 -14.07 -4.63 -3.95
CA GLU A 43 -14.18 -5.40 -5.20
C GLU A 43 -15.52 -6.16 -5.28
N ARG A 44 -15.94 -6.81 -4.18
CA ARG A 44 -17.21 -7.54 -4.16
C ARG A 44 -18.42 -6.62 -4.10
N MET A 45 -18.34 -5.47 -3.42
CA MET A 45 -19.40 -4.46 -3.47
C MET A 45 -19.58 -3.89 -4.89
N GLY A 46 -18.48 -3.69 -5.62
CA GLY A 46 -18.51 -3.29 -7.03
C GLY A 46 -19.17 -4.36 -7.91
N ALA A 47 -18.76 -5.62 -7.76
CA ALA A 47 -19.38 -6.75 -8.47
C ALA A 47 -20.87 -6.88 -8.16
N LEU A 48 -21.28 -6.71 -6.90
CA LEU A 48 -22.69 -6.71 -6.49
C LEU A 48 -23.47 -5.57 -7.17
N SER A 49 -22.88 -4.37 -7.23
CA SER A 49 -23.50 -3.19 -7.88
C SER A 49 -23.68 -3.39 -9.39
N GLU A 50 -22.66 -3.91 -10.08
CA GLU A 50 -22.74 -4.22 -11.50
C GLU A 50 -23.81 -5.26 -11.81
N LEU A 51 -23.86 -6.31 -10.98
CA LEU A 51 -24.81 -7.40 -11.12
C LEU A 51 -26.25 -6.90 -10.96
N LEU A 52 -26.51 -5.97 -10.03
CA LEU A 52 -27.81 -5.32 -9.88
C LEU A 52 -28.15 -4.41 -11.07
N ALA A 53 -27.17 -3.68 -11.60
CA ALA A 53 -27.36 -2.78 -12.72
C ALA A 53 -27.71 -3.51 -14.04
N ARG A 54 -27.24 -4.74 -14.22
CA ARG A 54 -27.53 -5.56 -15.43
C ARG A 54 -28.98 -6.07 -15.47
N GLY A 55 -29.67 -6.15 -14.33
CA GLY A 55 -31.07 -6.60 -14.26
C GLY A 55 -31.30 -8.06 -14.69
N GLU A 56 -30.24 -8.85 -14.84
CA GLU A 56 -30.34 -10.25 -15.26
C GLU A 56 -30.81 -11.16 -14.11
N PRO A 57 -31.46 -12.31 -14.40
CA PRO A 57 -31.80 -13.29 -13.39
C PRO A 57 -30.53 -13.84 -12.74
N VAL A 58 -30.29 -13.47 -11.49
CA VAL A 58 -29.10 -13.91 -10.76
C VAL A 58 -29.40 -15.25 -10.11
N SER A 59 -28.51 -16.23 -10.33
CA SER A 59 -28.56 -17.48 -9.57
C SER A 59 -28.51 -17.14 -8.08
N HIS A 60 -29.49 -17.61 -7.32
CA HIS A 60 -29.60 -17.37 -5.87
C HIS A 60 -28.27 -17.60 -5.12
N ASP A 61 -27.51 -18.61 -5.55
CA ASP A 61 -26.20 -18.97 -4.98
C ASP A 61 -25.11 -17.92 -5.23
N GLY A 62 -25.02 -17.37 -6.44
CA GLY A 62 -24.01 -16.38 -6.79
C GLY A 62 -24.17 -15.04 -6.06
N GLY A 63 -25.42 -14.56 -5.93
CA GLY A 63 -25.71 -13.36 -5.16
C GLY A 63 -25.45 -13.54 -3.66
N THR A 64 -25.83 -14.71 -3.13
CA THR A 64 -25.60 -15.08 -1.73
C THR A 64 -24.11 -15.20 -1.41
N GLN A 65 -23.33 -15.78 -2.33
CA GLN A 65 -21.88 -15.87 -2.20
C GLN A 65 -21.24 -14.47 -2.15
N LEU A 66 -21.59 -13.56 -3.06
CA LEU A 66 -21.03 -12.20 -3.07
C LEU A 66 -21.33 -11.44 -1.77
N VAL A 67 -22.57 -11.50 -1.27
CA VAL A 67 -22.94 -10.89 0.02
C VAL A 67 -22.14 -11.52 1.16
N GLY A 68 -22.00 -12.84 1.18
CA GLY A 68 -21.18 -13.55 2.18
C GLY A 68 -19.71 -13.12 2.17
N GLU A 69 -19.12 -12.97 0.99
CA GLU A 69 -17.73 -12.52 0.82
C GLU A 69 -17.54 -11.08 1.32
N VAL A 70 -18.44 -10.15 0.98
CA VAL A 70 -18.35 -8.76 1.49
C VAL A 70 -18.36 -8.76 3.02
N LEU A 71 -19.31 -9.48 3.63
CA LEU A 71 -19.41 -9.57 5.09
C LEU A 71 -18.15 -10.17 5.72
N ASP A 72 -17.59 -11.24 5.15
CA ASP A 72 -16.37 -11.86 5.66
C ASP A 72 -15.17 -10.89 5.61
N TYR A 73 -14.98 -10.19 4.48
CA TYR A 73 -13.93 -9.19 4.35
C TYR A 73 -14.09 -8.04 5.35
N THR A 74 -15.29 -7.47 5.50
CA THR A 74 -15.54 -6.42 6.50
C THR A 74 -15.31 -6.94 7.94
N GLY A 75 -15.68 -8.18 8.24
CA GLY A 75 -15.38 -8.82 9.53
C GLY A 75 -13.88 -8.92 9.81
N ARG A 76 -13.07 -9.28 8.80
CA ARG A 76 -11.60 -9.31 8.89
C ARG A 76 -11.00 -7.92 9.11
N MET A 77 -11.58 -6.87 8.49
CA MET A 77 -11.17 -5.49 8.73
C MET A 77 -11.40 -5.09 10.19
N ILE A 78 -12.61 -5.34 10.73
CA ILE A 78 -12.92 -5.04 12.14
C ILE A 78 -11.94 -5.76 13.05
N ALA A 79 -11.69 -7.05 12.82
CA ALA A 79 -10.79 -7.83 13.64
C ALA A 79 -9.36 -7.27 13.63
N SER A 80 -8.89 -6.83 12.48
CA SER A 80 -7.56 -6.24 12.31
C SER A 80 -7.47 -4.86 12.98
N LEU A 81 -8.49 -4.01 12.83
CA LEU A 81 -8.55 -2.70 13.49
C LEU A 81 -8.58 -2.85 15.02
N VAL A 82 -9.39 -3.77 15.55
CA VAL A 82 -9.48 -4.02 16.99
C VAL A 82 -8.14 -4.48 17.56
N ARG A 83 -7.40 -5.34 16.84
CA ARG A 83 -6.05 -5.76 17.25
C ARG A 83 -5.04 -4.60 17.17
N LEU A 84 -5.11 -3.82 16.10
CA LEU A 84 -4.23 -2.66 15.87
C LEU A 84 -4.42 -1.58 16.94
N SER A 85 -5.66 -1.32 17.34
CA SER A 85 -6.01 -0.29 18.31
C SER A 85 -6.02 -0.77 19.78
N GLY A 86 -5.56 -2.00 20.06
CA GLY A 86 -5.60 -2.57 21.41
C GLY A 86 -7.01 -2.68 22.02
N GLY A 87 -8.04 -2.92 21.20
CA GLY A 87 -9.42 -3.18 21.67
C GLY A 87 -10.40 -2.00 21.58
N ARG A 88 -9.92 -0.77 21.33
CA ARG A 88 -10.73 0.46 21.31
C ARG A 88 -12.00 0.38 20.45
N TYR A 89 -11.94 -0.31 19.31
CA TYR A 89 -13.07 -0.41 18.37
C TYR A 89 -13.89 -1.69 18.48
N SER A 90 -13.77 -2.45 19.57
CA SER A 90 -14.52 -3.71 19.78
C SER A 90 -16.04 -3.57 19.67
N VAL A 91 -16.58 -2.36 19.90
CA VAL A 91 -18.01 -2.04 19.69
C VAL A 91 -18.47 -2.28 18.25
N LEU A 92 -17.57 -2.24 17.26
CA LEU A 92 -17.87 -2.50 15.86
C LEU A 92 -18.38 -3.92 15.62
N TYR A 93 -17.98 -4.93 16.41
CA TYR A 93 -18.50 -6.29 16.25
C TYR A 93 -20.02 -6.32 16.40
N ARG A 94 -20.55 -5.72 17.49
CA ARG A 94 -21.99 -5.66 17.71
C ARG A 94 -22.71 -4.89 16.60
N ARG A 95 -22.13 -3.77 16.15
CA ARG A 95 -22.76 -2.97 15.09
C ARG A 95 -22.77 -3.72 13.76
N PHE A 96 -21.67 -4.37 13.42
CA PHE A 96 -21.53 -5.21 12.24
C PHE A 96 -22.49 -6.37 12.26
N ASP A 97 -22.62 -7.10 13.36
CA ASP A 97 -23.55 -8.22 13.48
C ASP A 97 -25.00 -7.80 13.22
N ALA A 98 -25.41 -6.63 13.70
CA ALA A 98 -26.76 -6.10 13.46
C ALA A 98 -27.01 -5.82 11.97
N ILE A 99 -26.08 -5.12 11.30
CA ILE A 99 -26.19 -4.80 9.87
C ILE A 99 -26.09 -6.08 9.03
N ALA A 100 -25.22 -7.01 9.40
CA ALA A 100 -25.04 -8.28 8.71
C ALA A 100 -26.27 -9.19 8.84
N ALA A 101 -26.96 -9.17 9.99
CA ALA A 101 -28.23 -9.88 10.16
C ALA A 101 -29.33 -9.28 9.28
N GLU A 102 -29.44 -7.96 9.23
CA GLU A 102 -30.39 -7.24 8.38
C GLU A 102 -30.14 -7.54 6.89
N ALA A 103 -28.89 -7.47 6.45
CA ALA A 103 -28.50 -7.80 5.07
C ALA A 103 -28.84 -9.26 4.71
N ARG A 104 -28.59 -10.22 5.61
CA ARG A 104 -28.95 -11.63 5.38
C ARG A 104 -30.46 -11.86 5.36
N GLN A 105 -31.21 -11.18 6.21
CA GLN A 105 -32.67 -11.24 6.21
C GLN A 105 -33.25 -10.64 4.92
N ALA A 106 -32.73 -9.49 4.50
CA ALA A 106 -33.12 -8.85 3.25
C ALA A 106 -32.81 -9.73 2.04
N LEU A 107 -31.66 -10.42 2.06
CA LEU A 107 -31.25 -11.35 1.01
C LEU A 107 -32.22 -12.52 0.83
N ALA A 108 -32.83 -13.02 1.91
CA ALA A 108 -33.86 -14.07 1.83
C ALA A 108 -35.13 -13.62 1.09
N GLY A 109 -35.39 -12.31 1.00
CA GLY A 109 -36.48 -11.73 0.23
C GLY A 109 -36.07 -11.32 -1.18
N ALA A 110 -35.06 -10.44 -1.29
CA ALA A 110 -34.55 -9.97 -2.57
C ALA A 110 -33.10 -9.47 -2.43
N MET A 111 -32.26 -9.82 -3.41
CA MET A 111 -30.87 -9.37 -3.45
C MET A 111 -30.72 -7.83 -3.53
N ALA A 112 -31.64 -7.14 -4.23
CA ALA A 112 -31.66 -5.68 -4.26
C ALA A 112 -31.86 -5.07 -2.86
N ALA A 113 -32.70 -5.68 -2.02
CA ALA A 113 -32.91 -5.23 -0.66
C ALA A 113 -31.67 -5.46 0.22
N ALA A 114 -30.95 -6.58 0.04
CA ALA A 114 -29.68 -6.81 0.72
C ALA A 114 -28.62 -5.78 0.33
N ALA A 115 -28.61 -5.35 -0.94
CA ALA A 115 -27.64 -4.39 -1.44
C ALA A 115 -27.81 -3.00 -0.81
N GLU A 116 -29.02 -2.58 -0.46
CA GLU A 116 -29.28 -1.33 0.28
C GLU A 116 -28.60 -1.32 1.66
N CYS A 117 -28.44 -2.49 2.30
CA CYS A 117 -27.72 -2.61 3.56
C CYS A 117 -26.19 -2.66 3.38
N ILE A 118 -25.71 -2.86 2.14
CA ILE A 118 -24.30 -3.15 1.84
C ILE A 118 -23.63 -1.98 1.13
N VAL A 119 -24.14 -1.58 -0.04
CA VAL A 119 -23.47 -0.76 -1.04
C VAL A 119 -23.47 0.75 -0.72
N PRO A 120 -24.56 1.37 -0.23
CA PRO A 120 -24.59 2.82 -0.04
C PRO A 120 -23.52 3.30 0.94
N LEU A 121 -22.81 4.38 0.58
CA LEU A 121 -21.85 5.05 1.45
C LEU A 121 -22.46 6.33 2.03
N GLY A 122 -22.89 6.28 3.28
CA GLY A 122 -23.40 7.43 4.02
C GLY A 122 -22.31 8.14 4.84
N LEU A 123 -21.23 7.43 5.18
CA LEU A 123 -20.16 7.93 6.04
C LEU A 123 -19.01 8.55 5.23
N THR A 124 -19.27 9.69 4.58
CA THR A 124 -18.35 10.30 3.60
C THR A 124 -17.34 11.28 4.19
N ASP A 125 -17.72 12.03 5.24
CA ASP A 125 -16.87 13.03 5.89
C ASP A 125 -16.21 12.47 7.16
N PRO A 126 -14.89 12.22 7.16
CA PRO A 126 -14.17 11.69 8.31
C PRO A 126 -14.04 12.68 9.48
N HIS A 127 -14.29 13.97 9.27
CA HIS A 127 -14.25 15.00 10.32
C HIS A 127 -15.62 15.30 10.93
N ALA A 128 -16.69 14.72 10.40
CA ALA A 128 -18.03 14.89 10.94
C ALA A 128 -18.18 14.24 12.32
N ALA A 129 -18.95 14.86 13.21
CA ALA A 129 -19.26 14.32 14.54
C ALA A 129 -20.00 12.97 14.48
N SER A 130 -20.66 12.68 13.34
CA SER A 130 -21.32 11.41 13.07
C SER A 130 -20.36 10.27 12.72
N PHE A 131 -19.07 10.56 12.46
CA PHE A 131 -18.04 9.58 12.11
C PHE A 131 -17.66 8.70 13.32
N THR A 132 -18.56 7.80 13.68
CA THR A 132 -18.50 6.95 14.87
C THR A 132 -18.95 5.53 14.52
N PRO A 133 -18.57 4.52 15.33
CA PRO A 133 -19.06 3.15 15.12
C PRO A 133 -20.59 3.07 15.07
N GLN A 134 -21.28 3.84 15.90
CA GLN A 134 -22.75 3.89 15.95
C GLN A 134 -23.36 4.60 14.73
N GLY A 135 -22.62 5.50 14.11
CA GLY A 135 -23.03 6.22 12.91
C GLY A 135 -23.04 5.37 11.64
N CYS A 136 -22.36 4.22 11.63
CA CYS A 136 -22.32 3.33 10.48
C CYS A 136 -23.70 2.70 10.24
N ARG A 137 -24.29 2.85 9.06
CA ARG A 137 -25.62 2.31 8.71
C ARG A 137 -25.56 1.16 7.72
N THR A 138 -24.52 1.14 6.88
CA THR A 138 -24.30 0.07 5.90
C THR A 138 -22.98 -0.66 6.14
N VAL A 139 -22.78 -1.79 5.44
CA VAL A 139 -21.50 -2.50 5.44
C VAL A 139 -20.38 -1.64 4.82
N HIS A 140 -20.69 -0.83 3.80
CA HIS A 140 -19.74 0.14 3.24
C HIS A 140 -19.36 1.22 4.25
N ASP A 141 -20.27 1.71 5.08
CA ASP A 141 -19.94 2.64 6.16
C ASP A 141 -18.95 2.04 7.16
N ILE A 142 -19.18 0.78 7.57
CA ILE A 142 -18.26 0.06 8.46
C ILE A 142 -16.89 -0.10 7.80
N THR A 143 -16.87 -0.48 6.53
CA THR A 143 -15.65 -0.65 5.73
C THR A 143 -14.87 0.67 5.68
N ARG A 144 -15.54 1.79 5.38
CA ARG A 144 -14.95 3.13 5.39
C ARG A 144 -14.46 3.55 6.78
N PHE A 145 -15.25 3.32 7.81
CA PHE A 145 -14.87 3.64 9.20
C PHE A 145 -13.63 2.84 9.62
N CYS A 146 -13.60 1.54 9.34
CA CYS A 146 -12.48 0.68 9.69
C CYS A 146 -11.20 1.12 9.00
N HIS A 147 -11.28 1.45 7.71
CA HIS A 147 -10.16 2.01 6.95
C HIS A 147 -9.65 3.31 7.58
N GLU A 148 -10.54 4.30 7.76
CA GLU A 148 -10.19 5.60 8.32
C GLU A 148 -9.53 5.49 9.70
N MET A 149 -10.13 4.71 10.59
CA MET A 149 -9.59 4.55 11.94
C MET A 149 -8.30 3.75 11.94
N ALA A 150 -8.11 2.78 11.04
CA ALA A 150 -6.84 2.05 10.94
C ALA A 150 -5.69 2.95 10.49
N VAL A 151 -5.95 3.83 9.51
CA VAL A 151 -5.04 4.90 9.10
C VAL A 151 -4.74 5.76 10.34
N ARG A 152 -5.76 6.35 10.97
CA ARG A 152 -5.56 7.21 12.16
C ARG A 152 -4.80 6.51 13.25
N GLU A 153 -5.12 5.27 13.60
CA GLU A 153 -4.43 4.52 14.65
C GLU A 153 -2.97 4.25 14.32
N MET A 154 -2.61 4.03 13.06
CA MET A 154 -1.21 3.95 12.64
C MET A 154 -0.46 5.29 12.81
N PHE A 155 -1.18 6.43 12.85
CA PHE A 155 -0.61 7.78 12.91
C PHE A 155 -0.84 8.52 14.26
N GLU A 156 -1.84 8.16 15.06
CA GLU A 156 -2.31 8.82 16.31
C GLU A 156 -1.75 8.18 17.59
N VAL A 157 -0.78 7.27 17.51
CA VAL A 157 0.08 6.83 18.64
C VAL A 157 0.87 8.01 19.29
N ASN A 158 0.52 9.26 18.97
CA ASN A 158 1.25 10.48 19.25
C ASN A 158 0.60 11.43 20.28
N LYS A 159 -0.53 11.11 20.93
CA LYS A 159 -1.22 12.10 21.80
C LYS A 159 -1.44 11.77 23.28
N ASN A 160 -1.35 10.54 23.77
CA ASN A 160 -1.52 10.28 25.21
C ASN A 160 -0.43 9.37 25.82
N THR A 161 0.38 10.01 26.66
CA THR A 161 0.99 9.52 27.90
C THR A 161 1.93 8.30 27.83
N GLN A 162 3.24 8.58 28.06
CA GLN A 162 4.27 7.69 28.63
C GLN A 162 4.90 6.54 27.83
N SER A 163 4.76 6.46 26.49
CA SER A 163 5.64 5.60 25.65
C SER A 163 6.51 6.42 24.68
N ARG A 164 7.49 7.13 25.25
CA ARG A 164 8.53 7.85 24.50
C ARG A 164 9.48 6.88 23.78
N ARG A 165 9.20 6.56 22.50
CA ARG A 165 10.21 6.27 21.44
C ARG A 165 9.65 5.82 20.08
N MET A 166 8.34 5.92 19.82
CA MET A 166 7.74 5.39 18.59
C MET A 166 7.11 6.50 17.73
N SER A 167 7.62 6.61 16.50
CA SER A 167 6.96 7.10 15.27
C SER A 167 6.47 8.55 15.23
N ARG A 168 7.42 9.49 15.10
CA ARG A 168 7.14 10.80 14.48
C ARG A 168 7.30 10.69 12.96
N ALA A 169 6.29 11.09 12.20
CA ALA A 169 6.40 11.26 10.76
C ALA A 169 7.26 12.50 10.46
N CYS A 170 8.34 12.33 9.70
CA CYS A 170 9.25 13.40 9.31
C CYS A 170 9.35 13.48 7.78
N ARG A 171 9.34 14.69 7.22
CA ARG A 171 9.48 14.86 5.77
C ARG A 171 10.92 14.56 5.32
N LEU A 172 11.11 13.73 4.30
CA LEU A 172 12.42 13.46 3.72
C LEU A 172 12.84 14.61 2.81
N ALA A 173 13.96 15.24 3.12
CA ALA A 173 14.55 16.31 2.32
C ALA A 173 15.64 15.75 1.40
N PHE A 174 15.25 15.29 0.21
CA PHE A 174 16.15 14.74 -0.81
C PHE A 174 15.87 15.31 -2.21
N THR A 175 16.71 14.95 -3.19
CA THR A 175 16.68 15.51 -4.56
C THR A 175 15.55 14.97 -5.43
N VAL A 176 14.89 13.90 -5.00
CA VAL A 176 13.78 13.27 -5.72
C VAL A 176 12.51 14.11 -5.53
N PRO A 177 11.81 14.53 -6.60
CA PRO A 177 10.60 15.33 -6.54
C PRO A 177 9.38 14.46 -6.24
N LEU A 178 9.42 13.78 -5.10
CA LEU A 178 8.30 13.08 -4.48
C LEU A 178 8.27 13.51 -3.02
N GLU A 179 7.21 14.19 -2.60
CA GLU A 179 7.07 14.52 -1.19
C GLU A 179 6.92 13.23 -0.38
N THR A 180 7.98 12.86 0.36
CA THR A 180 8.09 11.57 1.05
C THR A 180 8.11 11.77 2.55
N PHE A 181 7.20 11.12 3.28
CA PHE A 181 7.18 11.13 4.76
C PHE A 181 7.75 9.85 5.35
N VAL A 182 8.73 9.98 6.25
CA VAL A 182 9.43 8.90 6.95
C VAL A 182 8.82 8.68 8.32
N ILE A 183 8.45 7.45 8.62
CA ILE A 183 7.89 7.03 9.90
C ILE A 183 8.84 6.00 10.50
N ASP A 184 9.56 6.41 11.53
CA ASP A 184 10.52 5.53 12.20
C ASP A 184 9.79 4.56 13.14
N LEU A 185 9.91 3.26 12.84
CA LEU A 185 9.44 2.14 13.63
C LEU A 185 10.47 1.71 14.70
N GLY A 186 11.65 2.32 14.70
CA GLY A 186 12.75 2.08 15.62
C GLY A 186 14.06 1.82 14.87
N GLY A 187 15.08 2.65 15.14
CA GLY A 187 16.41 2.50 14.56
C GLY A 187 16.49 2.76 13.05
N GLY A 188 15.42 3.28 12.45
CA GLY A 188 15.38 3.65 11.03
C GLY A 188 15.91 5.06 10.76
N VAL A 189 15.92 5.95 11.76
CA VAL A 189 16.44 7.32 11.67
C VAL A 189 17.40 7.60 12.83
N ALA A 190 18.53 8.26 12.56
CA ALA A 190 19.47 8.69 13.59
C ALA A 190 18.80 9.71 14.53
N THR A 191 19.07 9.62 15.84
CA THR A 191 18.36 10.27 16.97
C THR A 191 18.37 11.81 17.01
N SER A 192 18.58 12.50 15.88
CA SER A 192 18.55 13.96 15.74
C SER A 192 17.15 14.52 15.40
N ALA A 193 16.07 13.75 15.62
CA ALA A 193 14.72 14.13 15.20
C ALA A 193 14.01 15.08 16.20
N GLY A 194 14.61 16.24 16.43
CA GLY A 194 13.91 17.41 16.96
C GLY A 194 13.07 18.12 15.89
N GLU A 195 13.44 17.96 14.62
CA GLU A 195 12.87 18.68 13.48
C GLU A 195 11.90 17.81 12.67
N ARG A 196 10.89 18.44 12.04
CA ARG A 196 9.88 17.78 11.17
C ARG A 196 10.44 17.36 9.80
N SER A 197 11.76 17.41 9.62
CA SER A 197 12.45 17.11 8.37
C SER A 197 13.66 16.23 8.66
N VAL A 198 13.94 15.26 7.79
CA VAL A 198 15.07 14.31 7.89
C VAL A 198 15.78 14.28 6.54
N ARG A 199 17.10 14.27 6.53
CA ARG A 199 17.93 14.17 5.31
C ARG A 199 18.32 12.70 5.05
N PRO A 200 18.65 12.31 3.80
CA PRO A 200 19.14 10.98 3.48
C PRO A 200 20.28 10.46 4.36
N GLU A 201 21.18 11.35 4.81
CA GLU A 201 22.32 11.01 5.66
C GLU A 201 21.91 10.65 7.09
N GLU A 202 20.72 11.08 7.52
CA GLU A 202 20.15 10.83 8.83
C GLU A 202 19.31 9.54 8.86
N ILE A 203 19.11 8.89 7.71
CA ILE A 203 18.48 7.57 7.63
C ILE A 203 19.48 6.51 8.09
N ALA A 204 19.12 5.78 9.14
CA ALA A 204 19.90 4.67 9.67
C ALA A 204 19.50 3.31 9.04
N SER A 205 18.26 3.20 8.54
CA SER A 205 17.75 2.00 7.88
C SER A 205 18.61 1.59 6.68
N VAL A 206 19.30 0.45 6.80
CA VAL A 206 20.17 -0.09 5.74
C VAL A 206 19.40 -0.31 4.42
N PRO A 207 18.23 -0.99 4.40
CA PRO A 207 17.49 -1.18 3.16
C PRO A 207 16.91 0.11 2.60
N PHE A 208 16.48 1.07 3.44
CA PHE A 208 15.95 2.32 2.92
C PHE A 208 17.04 3.19 2.29
N ARG A 209 18.25 3.22 2.85
CA ARG A 209 19.40 3.90 2.24
C ARG A 209 19.73 3.33 0.86
N ALA A 210 19.66 2.00 0.70
CA ALA A 210 19.88 1.36 -0.59
C ALA A 210 18.83 1.80 -1.62
N LEU A 211 17.55 1.85 -1.22
CA LEU A 211 16.46 2.34 -2.06
C LEU A 211 16.66 3.82 -2.44
N ILE A 212 16.98 4.69 -1.48
CA ILE A 212 17.27 6.12 -1.73
C ILE A 212 18.43 6.28 -2.71
N ALA A 213 19.50 5.50 -2.56
CA ALA A 213 20.65 5.54 -3.47
C ALA A 213 20.24 5.21 -4.91
N GLY A 214 19.31 4.28 -5.10
CA GLY A 214 18.70 3.97 -6.39
C GLY A 214 17.88 5.13 -6.96
N MET A 215 16.99 5.69 -6.14
CA MET A 215 16.14 6.82 -6.53
C MET A 215 16.94 8.08 -6.88
N SER A 216 18.10 8.26 -6.25
CA SER A 216 19.02 9.38 -6.45
C SER A 216 20.13 9.10 -7.49
N THR A 217 19.97 8.07 -8.34
CA THR A 217 20.96 7.73 -9.38
C THR A 217 21.21 8.93 -10.30
N PRO A 218 22.46 9.39 -10.48
CA PRO A 218 22.77 10.50 -11.37
C PRO A 218 22.30 10.24 -12.81
N GLY A 219 21.65 11.23 -13.42
CA GLY A 219 21.08 11.09 -14.77
C GLY A 219 19.66 10.52 -14.80
N LEU A 220 19.13 10.02 -13.68
CA LEU A 220 17.72 9.67 -13.56
C LEU A 220 16.89 10.96 -13.49
N ARG A 221 16.15 11.24 -14.56
CA ARG A 221 15.21 12.37 -14.59
C ARG A 221 13.94 11.93 -13.90
N TRP A 222 13.43 12.74 -12.98
CA TRP A 222 12.11 12.54 -12.38
C TRP A 222 11.06 13.47 -13.00
N SER A 223 11.41 14.14 -14.10
CA SER A 223 10.63 15.19 -14.76
C SER A 223 9.93 14.69 -16.03
N GLY A 224 8.62 14.95 -16.06
CA GLY A 224 7.76 14.89 -17.25
C GLY A 224 6.46 15.59 -16.87
N ALA A 225 6.16 16.74 -17.48
CA ALA A 225 4.89 17.42 -17.29
C ALA A 225 3.78 16.48 -17.79
N VAL A 226 2.89 16.05 -16.91
CA VAL A 226 1.59 15.52 -17.35
C VAL A 226 0.81 16.76 -17.79
N PRO A 227 0.48 16.95 -19.09
CA PRO A 227 -0.45 18.00 -19.47
C PRO A 227 -1.79 17.63 -18.85
N ILE A 228 -2.21 18.38 -17.84
CA ILE A 228 -3.54 18.23 -17.27
C ILE A 228 -4.51 18.85 -18.29
N GLU A 229 -5.06 18.06 -19.21
CA GLU A 229 -6.21 18.48 -20.01
C GLU A 229 -7.47 18.49 -19.11
N LEU A 230 -7.61 19.60 -18.40
CA LEU A 230 -8.63 19.91 -17.39
C LEU A 230 -10.09 19.97 -17.89
N ARG A 231 -10.41 19.57 -19.12
CA ARG A 231 -11.75 19.82 -19.70
C ARG A 231 -12.67 18.61 -19.87
N GLY A 232 -12.20 17.38 -19.67
CA GLY A 232 -13.01 16.18 -19.99
C GLY A 232 -13.33 15.20 -18.85
N PHE A 233 -12.66 15.28 -17.70
CA PHE A 233 -12.55 14.12 -16.79
C PHE A 233 -13.38 14.20 -15.48
N ALA A 234 -14.06 15.30 -15.20
CA ALA A 234 -14.80 15.47 -13.94
C ALA A 234 -15.97 14.47 -13.75
N GLY A 235 -16.43 13.82 -14.82
CA GLY A 235 -17.57 12.88 -14.79
C GLY A 235 -17.22 11.40 -14.57
N LEU A 236 -15.94 11.00 -14.64
CA LEU A 236 -15.56 9.57 -14.62
C LEU A 236 -14.92 9.10 -13.30
N VAL A 237 -14.68 10.01 -12.35
CA VAL A 237 -13.87 9.75 -11.13
C VAL A 237 -14.70 9.27 -9.93
N LEU A 238 -16.03 9.15 -10.06
CA LEU A 238 -16.86 8.81 -8.91
C LEU A 238 -16.87 7.30 -8.57
N ASN A 239 -16.51 6.42 -9.52
CA ASN A 239 -16.66 4.97 -9.36
C ASN A 239 -15.40 4.21 -9.81
N SER A 240 -14.31 4.27 -9.04
CA SER A 240 -13.36 3.16 -8.88
C SER A 240 -12.09 3.59 -8.12
N MET A 241 -11.67 2.75 -7.15
CA MET A 241 -10.32 2.65 -6.54
C MET A 241 -10.00 3.64 -5.42
N ILE A 242 -10.18 3.26 -4.15
CA ILE A 242 -9.79 4.11 -3.03
C ILE A 242 -9.26 3.30 -1.84
N ASP A 243 -7.94 3.04 -1.82
CA ASP A 243 -7.29 2.34 -0.70
C ASP A 243 -5.94 2.97 -0.31
N ASN A 244 -5.13 3.40 -1.28
CA ASN A 244 -3.86 4.11 -1.02
C ASN A 244 -3.96 5.63 -1.28
N GLU A 245 -5.05 6.08 -1.93
CA GLU A 245 -5.29 7.47 -2.30
C GLU A 245 -5.62 8.37 -1.11
N ARG A 246 -6.40 7.85 -0.14
CA ARG A 246 -6.84 8.63 1.03
C ARG A 246 -5.73 8.92 2.03
N ALA A 247 -4.89 7.94 2.35
CA ALA A 247 -3.75 8.14 3.25
C ALA A 247 -2.73 9.16 2.69
N ALA A 248 -2.47 9.11 1.37
CA ALA A 248 -1.62 10.09 0.69
C ALA A 248 -2.28 11.48 0.60
N ALA A 249 -3.59 11.55 0.31
CA ALA A 249 -4.36 12.79 0.22
C ALA A 249 -4.55 13.49 1.57
N GLU A 250 -4.75 12.74 2.67
CA GLU A 250 -4.83 13.27 4.03
C GLU A 250 -3.50 13.82 4.54
N LEU A 251 -2.37 13.25 4.08
CA LEU A 251 -1.02 13.76 4.33
C LEU A 251 -0.60 14.87 3.36
N GLY A 252 -1.36 15.12 2.29
CA GLY A 252 -0.98 16.01 1.19
C GLY A 252 0.23 15.55 0.37
N SER A 253 0.68 14.31 0.54
CA SER A 253 2.01 13.84 0.10
C SER A 253 1.97 12.86 -1.07
N ASP A 254 3.07 12.77 -1.82
CA ASP A 254 3.20 11.82 -2.94
C ASP A 254 3.68 10.44 -2.49
N ALA A 255 4.35 10.33 -1.33
CA ALA A 255 4.89 9.06 -0.84
C ALA A 255 5.02 9.03 0.70
N TYR A 256 4.99 7.83 1.26
CA TYR A 256 5.35 7.57 2.65
C TYR A 256 6.23 6.33 2.76
N VAL A 257 7.00 6.27 3.84
CA VAL A 257 7.89 5.16 4.12
C VAL A 257 7.89 4.84 5.61
N LEU A 258 7.74 3.56 5.92
CA LEU A 258 7.89 3.01 7.25
C LEU A 258 9.25 2.33 7.32
N VAL A 259 10.06 2.71 8.30
CA VAL A 259 11.46 2.28 8.36
C VAL A 259 11.84 1.76 9.73
N SER A 260 12.64 0.70 9.76
CA SER A 260 13.45 0.31 10.94
C SER A 260 14.89 0.08 10.49
N GLU A 261 15.80 -0.29 11.39
CA GLU A 261 17.21 -0.61 11.05
C GLU A 261 17.32 -1.55 9.82
N ARG A 262 16.43 -2.54 9.72
CA ARG A 262 16.51 -3.67 8.77
C ARG A 262 15.28 -3.83 7.88
N TYR A 263 14.35 -2.89 7.96
CA TYR A 263 13.06 -2.96 7.28
C TYR A 263 12.75 -1.66 6.56
N VAL A 264 12.17 -1.78 5.38
CA VAL A 264 11.60 -0.65 4.64
C VAL A 264 10.27 -1.08 4.03
N ASN A 265 9.23 -0.29 4.27
CA ASN A 265 8.04 -0.31 3.46
C ASN A 265 7.86 1.07 2.84
N TYR A 266 7.96 1.15 1.53
CA TYR A 266 7.86 2.36 0.75
C TYR A 266 6.60 2.31 -0.11
N SER A 267 5.76 3.32 -0.01
CA SER A 267 4.56 3.48 -0.82
C SER A 267 4.58 4.83 -1.51
N ALA A 268 4.43 4.85 -2.83
CA ALA A 268 4.46 6.07 -3.62
C ALA A 268 3.32 6.11 -4.65
N ARG A 269 2.73 7.30 -4.75
CA ARG A 269 1.80 7.72 -5.80
C ARG A 269 2.56 8.62 -6.77
N MET A 270 2.61 8.22 -8.03
CA MET A 270 3.31 8.94 -9.10
C MET A 270 2.29 9.30 -10.17
N GLY A 271 1.68 10.48 -10.03
CA GLY A 271 0.55 10.88 -10.86
C GLY A 271 -0.65 9.97 -10.61
N TYR A 272 -1.00 9.15 -11.60
CA TYR A 272 -2.11 8.21 -11.51
C TYR A 272 -1.71 6.80 -11.06
N HIS A 273 -0.42 6.50 -10.95
CA HIS A 273 0.07 5.13 -10.73
C HIS A 273 0.60 4.93 -9.33
N PHE A 274 0.48 3.71 -8.82
CA PHE A 274 0.86 3.35 -7.46
C PHE A 274 1.94 2.27 -7.49
N ALA A 275 2.97 2.47 -6.68
CA ALA A 275 3.97 1.47 -6.39
C ALA A 275 4.09 1.30 -4.87
N SER A 276 4.10 0.06 -4.41
CA SER A 276 4.48 -0.27 -3.04
C SER A 276 5.59 -1.31 -3.04
N LEU A 277 6.51 -1.14 -2.09
CA LEU A 277 7.69 -1.98 -1.91
C LEU A 277 7.79 -2.29 -0.43
N ASP A 278 7.93 -3.56 -0.09
CA ASP A 278 8.20 -4.05 1.24
C ASP A 278 9.47 -4.91 1.21
N ALA A 279 10.43 -4.65 2.09
CA ALA A 279 11.65 -5.43 2.17
C ALA A 279 12.21 -5.55 3.59
N TYR A 280 12.78 -6.73 3.86
CA TYR A 280 13.55 -7.01 5.06
C TYR A 280 14.95 -7.49 4.68
N ALA A 281 15.98 -6.85 5.23
CA ALA A 281 17.39 -7.12 4.94
C ALA A 281 18.16 -7.39 6.24
N SER A 282 18.70 -8.59 6.37
CA SER A 282 19.45 -9.03 7.55
C SER A 282 20.51 -10.07 7.20
N ALA A 283 21.44 -10.32 8.13
CA ALA A 283 22.43 -11.38 7.99
C ALA A 283 21.82 -12.79 7.83
N SER A 284 20.54 -12.96 8.16
CA SER A 284 19.86 -14.25 8.08
C SER A 284 19.08 -14.42 6.79
N LEU A 285 19.55 -15.32 5.92
CA LEU A 285 19.00 -15.58 4.60
C LEU A 285 17.49 -15.91 4.62
N HIS A 286 17.02 -16.68 5.60
CA HIS A 286 15.60 -17.09 5.66
C HIS A 286 14.63 -15.95 5.97
N ARG A 287 15.12 -14.82 6.53
CA ARG A 287 14.30 -13.66 6.86
C ARG A 287 14.23 -12.65 5.72
N ASN A 288 15.14 -12.75 4.77
CA ASN A 288 15.33 -11.77 3.73
C ASN A 288 14.30 -11.94 2.61
N TYR A 289 13.65 -10.83 2.25
CA TYR A 289 12.68 -10.79 1.17
C TYR A 289 12.53 -9.39 0.59
N ILE A 290 12.03 -9.32 -0.63
CA ILE A 290 11.45 -8.13 -1.24
C ILE A 290 10.10 -8.52 -1.83
N SER A 291 9.09 -7.72 -1.56
CA SER A 291 7.77 -7.75 -2.19
C SER A 291 7.54 -6.42 -2.88
N TYR A 292 7.22 -6.45 -4.16
CA TYR A 292 6.97 -5.26 -4.97
C TYR A 292 5.60 -5.39 -5.63
N ARG A 293 4.80 -4.32 -5.54
CA ARG A 293 3.48 -4.24 -6.17
C ARG A 293 3.37 -2.96 -6.96
N PHE A 294 2.77 -3.06 -8.15
CA PHE A 294 2.50 -1.94 -9.03
C PHE A 294 1.08 -2.01 -9.59
N LYS A 295 0.39 -0.87 -9.66
CA LYS A 295 -0.93 -0.75 -10.29
C LYS A 295 -1.00 0.44 -11.25
N GLY A 296 -1.52 0.18 -12.45
CA GLY A 296 -1.82 1.16 -13.48
C GLY A 296 -2.97 2.12 -13.13
N GLY A 297 -2.77 3.43 -13.28
CA GLY A 297 -3.70 4.52 -13.04
C GLY A 297 -4.72 4.84 -14.14
N ALA A 298 -5.03 6.12 -14.35
CA ALA A 298 -6.03 6.61 -15.30
C ALA A 298 -5.52 6.89 -16.74
N ALA A 299 -4.32 6.44 -17.12
CA ALA A 299 -3.85 6.55 -18.52
C ALA A 299 -4.65 5.62 -19.46
N ALA A 300 -4.61 5.83 -20.79
CA ALA A 300 -5.29 4.92 -21.74
C ALA A 300 -4.90 3.45 -21.50
N ALA A 301 -5.88 2.53 -21.48
CA ALA A 301 -5.73 1.15 -21.02
C ALA A 301 -4.51 0.41 -21.61
N VAL A 302 -4.25 0.61 -22.90
CA VAL A 302 -3.11 0.01 -23.61
C VAL A 302 -1.75 0.45 -23.02
N ARG A 303 -1.59 1.73 -22.64
CA ARG A 303 -0.32 2.24 -22.07
C ARG A 303 -0.06 1.69 -20.67
N ARG A 304 -1.11 1.41 -19.90
CA ARG A 304 -0.98 0.85 -18.54
C ARG A 304 -0.50 -0.58 -18.57
N VAL A 305 -1.05 -1.38 -19.49
CA VAL A 305 -0.64 -2.77 -19.71
C VAL A 305 0.82 -2.84 -20.17
N ARG A 306 1.24 -1.98 -21.10
CA ARG A 306 2.63 -1.94 -21.57
C ARG A 306 3.62 -1.67 -20.45
N ARG A 307 3.28 -0.79 -19.53
CA ARG A 307 4.14 -0.48 -18.38
C ARG A 307 4.21 -1.61 -17.38
N ALA A 308 3.07 -2.23 -17.07
CA ALA A 308 3.05 -3.44 -16.25
C ALA A 308 3.89 -4.55 -16.90
N ARG A 309 3.85 -4.71 -18.22
CA ARG A 309 4.72 -5.63 -18.97
C ARG A 309 6.20 -5.26 -18.86
N PHE A 310 6.56 -3.99 -19.02
CA PHE A 310 7.94 -3.49 -18.84
C PHE A 310 8.47 -3.81 -17.43
N ILE A 311 7.71 -3.45 -16.39
CA ILE A 311 8.05 -3.73 -14.99
C ILE A 311 8.19 -5.24 -14.77
N ALA A 312 7.22 -6.02 -15.23
CA ALA A 312 7.25 -7.47 -15.08
C ALA A 312 8.44 -8.11 -15.79
N TYR A 313 8.85 -7.60 -16.96
CA TYR A 313 10.03 -8.07 -17.68
C TYR A 313 11.30 -7.85 -16.87
N VAL A 314 11.53 -6.62 -16.38
CA VAL A 314 12.70 -6.26 -15.57
C VAL A 314 12.77 -7.10 -14.30
N LEU A 315 11.65 -7.23 -13.58
CA LEU A 315 11.59 -7.99 -12.33
C LEU A 315 11.86 -9.49 -12.54
N ARG A 316 11.35 -10.09 -13.61
CA ARG A 316 11.65 -11.49 -13.97
C ARG A 316 13.14 -11.68 -14.27
N HIS A 317 13.77 -10.72 -14.97
CA HIS A 317 15.20 -10.77 -15.25
C HIS A 317 16.04 -10.76 -13.97
N TRP A 318 15.62 -10.03 -12.93
CA TRP A 318 16.26 -10.04 -11.62
C TRP A 318 15.89 -11.25 -10.74
N GLY A 319 15.14 -12.22 -11.27
CA GLY A 319 14.80 -13.46 -10.57
C GLY A 319 13.60 -13.37 -9.63
N PHE A 320 12.78 -12.31 -9.72
CA PHE A 320 11.53 -12.26 -8.97
C PHE A 320 10.52 -13.26 -9.54
N SER A 321 9.73 -13.87 -8.65
CA SER A 321 8.49 -14.53 -9.04
C SER A 321 7.43 -13.46 -9.30
N VAL A 322 7.00 -13.31 -10.55
CA VAL A 322 6.12 -12.22 -10.99
C VAL A 322 4.78 -12.74 -11.50
N VAL A 323 3.69 -12.23 -10.90
CA VAL A 323 2.32 -12.36 -11.40
C VAL A 323 1.90 -11.02 -12.02
N GLN A 324 1.62 -11.03 -13.32
CA GLN A 324 1.15 -9.84 -14.03
C GLN A 324 -0.29 -10.08 -14.50
N ARG A 325 -1.21 -9.20 -14.14
CA ARG A 325 -2.61 -9.22 -14.57
C ARG A 325 -2.98 -7.85 -15.13
N VAL A 326 -3.17 -7.74 -16.43
CA VAL A 326 -3.47 -6.46 -17.10
C VAL A 326 -2.41 -5.40 -16.74
N ASP A 327 -2.75 -4.41 -15.92
CA ASP A 327 -1.91 -3.30 -15.48
C ASP A 327 -1.43 -3.44 -14.02
N HIS A 328 -1.66 -4.60 -13.41
CA HIS A 328 -1.21 -4.97 -12.09
C HIS A 328 0.00 -5.90 -12.15
N VAL A 329 0.97 -5.65 -11.28
CA VAL A 329 2.16 -6.50 -11.10
C VAL A 329 2.35 -6.77 -9.62
N ASP A 330 2.38 -8.04 -9.25
CA ASP A 330 2.89 -8.51 -7.95
C ASP A 330 4.18 -9.29 -8.20
N ALA A 331 5.24 -8.93 -7.48
CA ALA A 331 6.54 -9.56 -7.59
C ALA A 331 7.09 -9.86 -6.20
N THR A 332 7.68 -11.04 -6.03
CA THR A 332 8.32 -11.42 -4.76
C THR A 332 9.63 -12.16 -5.01
N ILE A 333 10.61 -11.88 -4.17
CA ILE A 333 11.86 -12.65 -4.07
C ILE A 333 12.20 -12.86 -2.59
N ARG A 334 12.75 -14.02 -2.25
CA ARG A 334 13.05 -14.42 -0.86
C ARG A 334 14.35 -15.21 -0.83
N LYS A 335 14.89 -15.42 0.36
CA LYS A 335 16.03 -16.33 0.60
C LYS A 335 17.32 -15.91 -0.11
N LEU A 336 17.57 -14.61 -0.21
CA LEU A 336 18.84 -14.07 -0.72
C LEU A 336 19.72 -13.51 0.41
N PRO A 337 21.05 -13.51 0.27
CA PRO A 337 21.97 -12.79 1.15
C PRO A 337 21.66 -11.29 1.25
N GLU A 338 22.00 -10.68 2.38
CA GLU A 338 21.78 -9.24 2.61
C GLU A 338 22.37 -8.35 1.50
N PRO A 339 23.61 -8.55 1.02
CA PRO A 339 24.18 -7.69 -0.03
C PRO A 339 23.40 -7.74 -1.35
N GLU A 340 22.82 -8.89 -1.69
CA GLU A 340 22.01 -9.07 -2.89
C GLU A 340 20.66 -8.34 -2.76
N ILE A 341 20.01 -8.43 -1.59
CA ILE A 341 18.78 -7.67 -1.30
C ILE A 341 19.04 -6.17 -1.43
N LEU A 342 20.13 -5.66 -0.86
CA LEU A 342 20.48 -4.25 -0.93
C LEU A 342 20.78 -3.80 -2.36
N THR A 343 21.42 -4.66 -3.16
CA THR A 343 21.65 -4.40 -4.58
C THR A 343 20.31 -4.29 -5.32
N LEU A 344 19.41 -5.27 -5.14
CA LEU A 344 18.08 -5.25 -5.75
C LEU A 344 17.24 -4.04 -5.30
N LEU A 345 17.32 -3.61 -4.04
CA LEU A 345 16.65 -2.41 -3.55
C LEU A 345 17.16 -1.14 -4.24
N ARG A 346 18.47 -1.05 -4.50
CA ARG A 346 19.04 0.05 -5.29
C ARG A 346 18.53 0.03 -6.73
N GLU A 347 18.47 -1.14 -7.34
CA GLU A 347 17.95 -1.30 -8.71
C GLU A 347 16.44 -0.97 -8.80
N LEU A 348 15.66 -1.35 -7.79
CA LEU A 348 14.24 -0.99 -7.65
C LEU A 348 14.05 0.52 -7.49
N GLY A 349 14.92 1.20 -6.73
CA GLY A 349 14.91 2.66 -6.63
C GLY A 349 15.11 3.34 -7.99
N ARG A 350 16.02 2.80 -8.82
CA ARG A 350 16.21 3.27 -10.21
C ARG A 350 14.98 2.98 -11.07
N LEU A 351 14.37 1.80 -10.91
CA LEU A 351 13.16 1.40 -11.64
C LEU A 351 12.00 2.35 -11.36
N LEU A 352 11.79 2.75 -10.09
CA LEU A 352 10.73 3.70 -9.73
C LEU A 352 10.82 5.01 -10.53
N GLY A 353 12.02 5.59 -10.64
CA GLY A 353 12.22 6.80 -11.45
C GLY A 353 12.10 6.55 -12.95
N ALA A 354 12.59 5.41 -13.45
CA ALA A 354 12.49 5.07 -14.88
C ALA A 354 11.05 4.84 -15.34
N VAL A 355 10.24 4.19 -14.49
CA VAL A 355 8.81 3.96 -14.72
C VAL A 355 8.09 5.30 -14.87
N ARG A 356 8.34 6.28 -13.99
CA ARG A 356 7.73 7.62 -14.06
C ARG A 356 7.94 8.31 -15.42
N ASN A 357 9.09 8.12 -16.07
CA ASN A 357 9.37 8.69 -17.39
C ASN A 357 8.73 7.90 -18.54
N ALA A 358 8.66 6.58 -18.38
CA ALA A 358 8.19 5.68 -19.43
C ALA A 358 6.67 5.82 -19.71
N ASP A 359 5.91 6.37 -18.74
CA ASP A 359 4.51 6.77 -18.85
C ASP A 359 4.19 7.61 -20.09
N VAL A 360 5.15 8.45 -20.49
CA VAL A 360 4.95 9.46 -21.54
C VAL A 360 5.18 8.88 -22.94
N SER A 361 5.95 7.78 -23.08
CA SER A 361 6.63 7.48 -24.36
C SER A 361 6.55 6.02 -24.89
N MET A 362 5.80 5.12 -24.25
CA MET A 362 5.57 3.75 -24.78
C MET A 362 4.35 3.70 -25.72
N TYR A 363 4.60 3.77 -27.04
CA TYR A 363 3.57 3.85 -28.07
C TYR A 363 3.30 2.53 -28.81
N SER A 364 4.21 1.56 -28.76
CA SER A 364 4.03 0.21 -29.34
C SER A 364 4.46 -0.91 -28.37
N ASP A 365 4.10 -2.15 -28.70
CA ASP A 365 4.45 -3.33 -27.90
C ASP A 365 5.93 -3.69 -28.05
N ASP A 366 6.51 -3.52 -29.25
CA ASP A 366 7.94 -3.77 -29.51
C ASP A 366 8.86 -2.87 -28.68
N GLN A 367 8.38 -1.68 -28.29
CA GLN A 367 9.14 -0.76 -27.43
C GLN A 367 9.28 -1.27 -25.99
N VAL A 368 8.41 -2.16 -25.52
CA VAL A 368 8.43 -2.64 -24.13
C VAL A 368 9.72 -3.40 -23.85
N GLU A 369 10.08 -4.34 -24.71
CA GLU A 369 11.29 -5.15 -24.56
C GLU A 369 12.54 -4.31 -24.79
N LEU A 370 12.56 -3.47 -25.82
CA LEU A 370 13.67 -2.54 -26.10
C LEU A 370 13.96 -1.62 -24.91
N TYR A 371 12.92 -1.09 -24.26
CA TYR A 371 13.08 -0.22 -23.08
C TYR A 371 13.55 -1.03 -21.87
N ALA A 372 13.04 -2.26 -21.70
CA ALA A 372 13.47 -3.14 -20.62
C ALA A 372 14.95 -3.51 -20.76
N GLU A 373 15.40 -3.89 -21.94
CA GLU A 373 16.80 -4.19 -22.22
C GLU A 373 17.71 -2.98 -22.04
N ALA A 374 17.30 -1.80 -22.53
CA ALA A 374 18.06 -0.57 -22.32
C ALA A 374 18.19 -0.24 -20.83
N PHE A 375 17.12 -0.40 -20.05
CA PHE A 375 17.13 -0.20 -18.60
C PHE A 375 18.06 -1.21 -17.89
N LEU A 376 18.00 -2.47 -18.27
CA LEU A 376 18.85 -3.55 -17.74
C LEU A 376 20.33 -3.33 -18.09
N ALA A 377 20.62 -2.73 -19.24
CA ALA A 377 21.96 -2.29 -19.64
C ALA A 377 22.46 -1.03 -18.91
N GLY A 378 21.65 -0.43 -18.04
CA GLY A 378 22.03 0.71 -17.20
C GLY A 378 21.54 2.08 -17.68
N ALA A 379 20.68 2.15 -18.69
CA ALA A 379 20.12 3.43 -19.15
C ALA A 379 19.22 4.04 -18.06
N CYS A 380 19.55 5.27 -17.63
CA CYS A 380 18.72 6.04 -16.68
C CYS A 380 17.46 6.62 -17.34
N SER A 381 17.46 6.77 -18.67
CA SER A 381 16.28 7.08 -19.49
C SER A 381 16.20 6.06 -20.62
N PRO A 382 15.49 4.93 -20.43
CA PRO A 382 15.35 3.91 -21.46
C PRO A 382 14.68 4.43 -22.73
N VAL A 383 13.83 5.45 -22.58
CA VAL A 383 13.17 6.16 -23.69
C VAL A 383 14.21 6.90 -24.55
N ASP A 384 15.07 7.72 -23.95
CA ASP A 384 16.06 8.50 -24.72
C ASP A 384 17.10 7.58 -25.38
N ALA A 385 17.50 6.51 -24.68
CA ALA A 385 18.47 5.53 -25.17
C ALA A 385 17.99 4.75 -26.41
N THR A 386 16.67 4.63 -26.58
CA THR A 386 16.05 3.84 -27.66
C THR A 386 15.50 4.72 -28.79
N GLN A 387 15.12 5.97 -28.52
CA GLN A 387 14.79 6.94 -29.56
C GLN A 387 15.96 7.23 -30.51
N GLY A 388 17.21 7.11 -30.02
CA GLY A 388 18.42 7.19 -30.87
C GLY A 388 18.62 6.01 -31.81
N LYS A 389 18.07 4.83 -31.50
CA LYS A 389 18.12 3.63 -32.36
C LYS A 389 16.94 3.55 -33.35
N LEU A 390 15.80 4.19 -33.03
CA LEU A 390 14.60 4.22 -33.87
C LEU A 390 14.67 5.28 -34.98
N ARG A 391 15.54 6.28 -34.85
CA ARG A 391 15.92 7.17 -35.96
C ARG A 391 17.02 6.47 -36.78
N GLY A 392 16.64 5.71 -37.80
CA GLY A 392 17.60 5.23 -38.81
C GLY A 392 18.40 6.40 -39.43
N PRO A 393 19.51 6.12 -40.16
CA PRO A 393 20.36 7.17 -40.71
C PRO A 393 19.51 8.14 -41.52
N ALA A 394 19.62 9.44 -41.19
CA ALA A 394 18.95 10.50 -41.92
C ALA A 394 19.34 10.36 -43.41
N ARG A 395 18.33 10.17 -44.27
CA ARG A 395 18.49 10.18 -45.72
C ARG A 395 18.76 11.59 -46.22
#